data_AF-A0A937PU79-F1
#
_entry.id   AF-A0A937PU79-F1
#
_cell.length_a   1.000
_cell.length_b   1.000
_cell.length_c   1.000
_cell.angle_alpha   90.00
_cell.angle_beta   90.00
_cell.angle_gamma   90.00
#
_symmetry.space_group_name_H-M   'P 1'
#
loop_
_entity.id
_entity.type
_entity.pdbx_description
1 polymer ?
#
loop_
_entity_poly.entity_id
_entity_poly.type
_entity_poly.pdbx_seq_one_letter_code
_entity_poly.pdbx_strand_id
1 'polypeptide(L)' 'NPTTAEMKPVLDVKGAALAGTGTCWVLTGPDPMAYNDPGRPPTVAIEEKAVRGITDTLTVPPCSVVLFRLDVK' A
#
# COMPACT_ATOMS: atom_id res chain seq x y z
N ASN A 1 -3.35 -7.20 -0.56
CA ASN A 1 -2.62 -8.40 -0.95
C ASN A 1 -2.76 -9.46 0.15
N PRO A 2 -3.60 -10.49 -0.06
CA PRO A 2 -3.80 -11.55 0.91
C PRO A 2 -2.75 -12.67 0.84
N THR A 3 -1.77 -12.62 -0.07
CA THR A 3 -0.77 -13.68 -0.22
C THR A 3 0.52 -13.35 0.54
N THR A 4 1.38 -14.36 0.67
CA THR A 4 2.70 -14.25 1.31
C THR A 4 3.80 -13.76 0.35
N ALA A 5 3.45 -13.43 -0.90
CA ALA A 5 4.38 -12.90 -1.89
C ALA A 5 4.03 -11.44 -2.22
N GLU A 6 5.04 -10.64 -2.55
CA GLU A 6 4.81 -9.28 -3.06
C GLU A 6 4.00 -9.34 -4.37
N MET A 7 3.06 -8.41 -4.53
CA MET A 7 2.33 -8.23 -5.77
C MET A 7 2.72 -6.91 -6.44
N LYS A 8 2.81 -6.96 -7.78
CA LYS A 8 3.04 -5.80 -8.64
C LYS A 8 1.91 -5.63 -9.64
N PRO A 9 0.69 -5.27 -9.20
CA PRO A 9 -0.43 -5.09 -10.12
C PRO A 9 -0.15 -3.93 -11.08
N VAL A 10 -0.54 -4.14 -12.34
CA VAL A 10 -0.51 -3.12 -13.38
C VAL A 10 -1.75 -2.24 -13.26
N LEU A 11 -1.55 -0.93 -13.32
CA LEU A 11 -2.56 0.11 -13.25
C LEU A 11 -2.79 0.68 -14.65
N ASP A 12 -3.88 0.26 -15.30
CA ASP A 12 -4.37 0.81 -16.56
C ASP A 12 -5.42 1.90 -16.28
N VAL A 13 -5.00 3.18 -16.29
CA VAL A 13 -5.89 4.33 -16.11
C VAL A 13 -6.32 4.88 -17.46
N LYS A 14 -7.63 4.89 -17.72
CA LYS A 14 -8.22 5.48 -18.93
C LYS A 14 -8.88 6.81 -18.62
N GLY A 15 -8.67 7.80 -19.49
CA GLY A 15 -9.27 9.14 -19.36
C GLY A 15 -8.57 10.09 -18.39
N ALA A 16 -7.42 9.69 -17.82
CA ALA A 16 -6.58 10.55 -17.00
C ALA A 16 -5.10 10.15 -17.14
N ALA A 17 -4.19 11.09 -16.88
CA ALA A 17 -2.76 10.82 -16.79
C ALA A 17 -2.27 11.05 -15.37
N LEU A 18 -1.49 10.12 -14.83
CA LEU A 18 -0.92 10.27 -13.49
C LEU A 18 0.19 11.33 -13.48
N ALA A 19 0.25 12.10 -12.40
CA ALA A 19 1.35 13.04 -12.14
C ALA A 19 2.60 12.32 -11.59
N GLY A 20 2.46 11.05 -11.18
CA GLY A 20 3.53 10.22 -10.62
C GLY A 20 3.79 10.41 -9.13
N THR A 21 3.02 11.27 -8.47
CA THR A 21 3.07 11.52 -7.03
C THR A 21 1.77 11.10 -6.35
N GLY A 22 1.83 10.99 -5.02
CA GLY A 22 0.64 10.82 -4.20
C GLY A 22 0.98 10.41 -2.78
N THR A 23 -0.03 9.86 -2.12
CA THR A 23 0.04 9.34 -0.76
C THR A 23 -0.45 7.90 -0.77
N CYS A 24 0.16 7.03 0.03
CA CYS A 24 -0.41 5.74 0.35
C CYS A 24 -0.49 5.50 1.85
N TRP A 25 -1.44 4.66 2.23
CA TRP A 25 -1.61 4.16 3.59
C TRP A 25 -1.47 2.65 3.56
N VAL A 26 -0.50 2.13 4.32
CA VAL A 26 -0.15 0.71 4.35
C VAL A 26 -0.52 0.13 5.70
N LEU A 27 -1.33 -0.91 5.71
CA LEU A 27 -1.58 -1.77 6.86
C LEU A 27 -0.90 -3.12 6.62
N THR A 28 0.09 -3.46 7.43
CA THR A 28 0.81 -4.74 7.36
C THR A 28 1.41 -5.07 8.74
N GLY A 29 2.04 -6.23 8.86
CA GLY A 29 2.67 -6.71 10.09
C GLY A 29 3.94 -7.52 9.82
N PRO A 30 4.74 -7.80 10.86
CA PRO A 30 5.99 -8.55 10.72
C PRO A 30 5.79 -10.02 10.28
N ASP A 31 4.60 -10.57 10.51
CA ASP A 31 4.20 -11.91 10.08
C ASP A 31 2.68 -11.99 9.84
N PRO A 32 2.17 -13.02 9.13
CA PRO A 32 0.75 -13.14 8.78
C PRO A 32 -0.21 -13.30 9.97
N MET A 33 0.31 -13.70 11.13
CA MET A 33 -0.45 -13.89 12.36
C MET A 33 -0.34 -12.68 13.30
N ALA A 34 0.32 -11.59 12.89
CA ALA A 34 0.45 -10.39 13.71
C ALA A 34 -0.91 -9.77 14.03
N TYR A 35 -1.10 -9.40 15.29
CA TYR A 35 -2.30 -8.75 15.79
C TYR A 35 -1.97 -7.76 16.92
N ASN A 36 -2.89 -6.84 17.17
CA ASN A 36 -2.80 -5.93 18.30
C ASN A 36 -3.42 -6.57 19.54
N ASP A 37 -2.60 -6.71 20.59
CA ASP A 37 -3.00 -7.24 21.89
C ASP A 37 -3.37 -6.07 22.83
N PRO A 38 -4.57 -6.07 23.47
CA PRO A 38 -4.95 -5.03 24.42
C PRO A 38 -3.88 -4.79 25.50
N GLY A 39 -3.53 -3.53 25.72
CA GLY A 39 -2.51 -3.15 26.70
C GLY A 39 -1.06 -3.27 26.21
N ARG A 40 -0.82 -3.71 24.97
CA ARG A 40 0.48 -3.64 24.30
C ARG A 40 0.51 -2.55 23.22
N PRO A 41 1.69 -2.01 22.87
CA PRO A 41 1.83 -1.18 21.68
C PRO A 41 1.34 -1.92 20.42
N PRO A 42 0.69 -1.23 19.48
CA PRO A 42 0.21 -1.85 18.26
C PRO A 42 1.38 -2.36 17.41
N THR A 43 1.26 -3.59 16.91
CA THR A 43 2.20 -4.23 15.98
C THR A 43 1.71 -4.16 14.54
N VAL A 44 0.40 -3.96 14.35
CA VAL A 44 -0.26 -3.76 13.06
C VAL A 44 -0.95 -2.39 13.11
N ALA A 45 -0.42 -1.45 12.33
CA ALA A 45 -0.91 -0.08 12.26
C ALA A 45 -0.93 0.42 10.81
N ILE A 46 -1.73 1.47 10.57
CA ILE A 46 -1.74 2.15 9.27
C ILE A 46 -0.58 3.13 9.23
N GLU A 47 0.34 2.94 8.29
CA GLU A 47 1.46 3.84 8.02
C GLU A 47 1.19 4.68 6.77
N GLU A 48 1.20 5.99 6.91
CA GLU A 48 1.15 6.92 5.78
C GLU A 48 2.54 7.11 5.16
N LYS A 49 2.62 7.03 3.83
CA LYS A 49 3.86 7.22 3.07
C LYS A 49 3.61 8.07 1.84
N ALA A 50 4.52 8.99 1.55
CA ALA A 50 4.55 9.66 0.26
C ALA A 50 5.03 8.68 -0.81
N VAL A 51 4.39 8.69 -1.99
CA VAL A 51 4.83 7.90 -3.15
C VAL A 51 5.24 8.83 -4.29
N ARG A 52 6.27 8.43 -5.02
CA ARG A 52 6.85 9.18 -6.14
C ARG A 52 7.26 8.21 -7.24
N GLY A 53 7.23 8.66 -8.49
CA GLY A 53 7.59 7.86 -9.64
C GLY A 53 6.58 6.75 -9.96
N ILE A 54 5.32 6.88 -9.51
CA ILE A 54 4.27 5.90 -9.86
C ILE A 54 3.89 6.07 -11.33
N THR A 55 4.12 5.05 -12.13
CA THR A 55 3.71 5.01 -13.55
C THR A 55 2.45 4.17 -13.71
N ASP A 56 2.61 2.90 -14.01
CA ASP A 56 1.60 1.92 -14.37
C ASP A 56 1.72 0.67 -13.48
N THR A 57 2.58 0.71 -12.46
CA THR A 57 2.81 -0.43 -11.57
C THR A 57 2.73 0.05 -10.12
N LEU A 58 1.95 -0.66 -9.31
CA LEU A 58 1.92 -0.46 -7.87
C LEU A 58 2.73 -1.56 -7.18
N THR A 59 3.34 -1.26 -6.05
CA THR A 59 3.99 -2.27 -5.20
C THR A 59 3.13 -2.52 -3.97
N VAL A 60 2.72 -3.77 -3.77
CA VAL A 60 1.84 -4.18 -2.67
C VAL A 60 2.53 -5.29 -1.88
N PRO A 61 3.03 -5.01 -0.66
CA PRO A 61 3.73 -5.99 0.16
C PRO A 61 2.89 -7.25 0.44
N PRO A 62 3.52 -8.38 0.81
CA PRO A 62 2.81 -9.53 1.36
C PRO A 62 1.85 -9.16 2.49
N CYS A 63 0.76 -9.92 2.65
CA CYS A 63 -0.16 -9.84 3.79
C CYS A 63 -0.50 -8.38 4.19
N SER A 64 -0.95 -7.58 3.22
CA SER A 64 -1.13 -6.14 3.41
C SER A 64 -2.44 -5.62 2.85
N VAL A 65 -2.89 -4.49 3.36
CA VAL A 65 -3.85 -3.59 2.71
C VAL A 65 -3.10 -2.31 2.38
N VAL A 66 -3.18 -1.85 1.13
CA VAL A 66 -2.58 -0.57 0.72
C VAL A 66 -3.65 0.26 0.03
N LEU A 67 -3.89 1.45 0.56
CA LEU A 67 -4.74 2.47 -0.07
C LEU A 67 -3.85 3.49 -0.75
N PHE A 68 -4.01 3.68 -2.05
CA PHE A 68 -3.32 4.72 -2.81
C PHE A 68 -4.26 5.87 -3.14
N ARG A 69 -3.79 7.10 -2.91
CA ARG A 69 -4.36 8.33 -3.48
C ARG A 69 -3.28 8.93 -4.38
N LEU A 70 -3.48 8.78 -5.69
CA LEU A 70 -2.52 9.23 -6.71
C LEU A 70 -2.99 10.55 -7.33
N ASP A 71 -2.06 11.45 -7.54
CA ASP A 71 -2.32 12.73 -8.19
C ASP A 71 -2.44 12.53 -9.70
N VAL A 72 -3.40 13.22 -10.32
CA VAL A 72 -3.61 13.25 -11.78
C VAL A 72 -3.18 14.62 -12.33
N LYS A 73 -2.81 14.64 -13.61
CA LYS A 73 -2.47 15.88 -14.34
C LYS A 73 -3.68 16.73 -14.66
#